data_AF-A0A7R8ZMV9-F1
#
_entry.id   AF-A0A7R8ZMV9-F1
#
_cell.length_a   1.000
_cell.length_b   1.000
_cell.length_c   1.000
_cell.angle_alpha   90.00
_cell.angle_beta   90.00
_cell.angle_gamma   90.00
#
_symmetry.space_group_name_H-M   'P 1'
#
loop_
_entity.id
_entity.type
_entity.pdbx_description
1 polymer ?
#
loop_
_entity_poly.entity_id
_entity_poly.type
_entity_poly.pdbx_seq_one_letter_code
_entity_poly.pdbx_strand_id
1 'polypeptide(L)'
;MTIRQGSFLAVRLIPSTNSGLLGVIPPAISGRSRKQSASLRLCLEKRCFHTTSRLNAPHFCSSAVEAVRDIPDEAKLLVGGFGLCGIPESLITALLETKPKGLTVVSNNAGVDDYGLGLLLGQRQVKRMISSYVGENAEFERQYLSGELEVELTPQGTLAERIRAGGAGIPAFFTPTAYGTLVQEGGAPIKYGSKGEVAIAGAGRESRMFNGRNYIMEEAITGDFALIKAWKADKDGNLIFRKTARNFNAPMCRAARITIAEVEEIVEVGDIPPDYVHVPHIYVHRIIKSEKLEKRIERKTLRVLESEKKRAPTPAQKMRERIIKRAALEFKDGMYGKTT
;
A
#
# COMPACT_ATOMS: atom_id res chain seq x y z
N MET A 1 -26.43 44.91 -8.66
CA MET A 1 -27.31 44.94 -9.83
C MET A 1 -27.00 43.70 -10.67
N THR A 2 -27.92 42.73 -10.61
CA THR A 2 -28.18 41.59 -11.51
C THR A 2 -27.05 40.63 -11.89
N ILE A 3 -27.09 39.48 -11.22
CA ILE A 3 -26.40 38.21 -11.53
C ILE A 3 -27.04 37.58 -12.77
N ARG A 4 -26.25 37.12 -13.75
CA ARG A 4 -26.69 36.22 -14.83
C ARG A 4 -26.11 34.83 -14.61
N GLN A 5 -27.02 33.87 -14.43
CA GLN A 5 -26.75 32.42 -14.38
C GLN A 5 -26.45 31.90 -15.79
N GLY A 6 -25.38 31.12 -15.92
CA GLY A 6 -25.05 30.35 -17.12
C GLY A 6 -25.49 28.89 -16.96
N SER A 7 -26.28 28.45 -17.92
CA SER A 7 -27.07 27.22 -17.96
C SER A 7 -26.26 25.94 -18.20
N PHE A 8 -26.71 24.87 -17.54
CA PHE A 8 -26.29 23.47 -17.69
C PHE A 8 -26.60 22.92 -19.09
N LEU A 9 -25.64 22.22 -19.70
CA LEU A 9 -25.81 21.45 -20.93
C LEU A 9 -26.13 19.99 -20.54
N ALA A 10 -27.41 19.60 -20.64
CA ALA A 10 -27.86 18.23 -20.48
C ALA A 10 -27.84 17.51 -21.84
N VAL A 11 -27.08 16.42 -21.94
CA VAL A 11 -27.05 15.53 -23.11
C VAL A 11 -28.30 14.64 -23.10
N ARG A 12 -29.19 14.85 -24.08
CA ARG A 12 -30.38 14.04 -24.33
C ARG A 12 -29.99 12.77 -25.08
N LEU A 13 -30.34 11.60 -24.53
CA LEU A 13 -30.31 10.31 -25.22
C LEU A 13 -31.56 10.16 -26.09
N ILE A 14 -31.37 9.84 -27.38
CA ILE A 14 -32.43 9.56 -28.37
C ILE A 14 -32.68 8.04 -28.37
N PRO A 15 -33.92 7.55 -28.21
CA PRO A 15 -34.24 6.15 -28.45
C PRO A 15 -34.52 5.93 -29.95
N SER A 16 -33.77 5.01 -30.57
CA SER A 16 -34.04 4.56 -31.94
C SER A 16 -35.10 3.45 -31.93
N THR A 17 -36.19 3.70 -32.66
CA THR A 17 -37.28 2.77 -32.97
C THR A 17 -36.92 1.93 -34.19
N ASN A 18 -37.14 0.61 -34.13
CA ASN A 18 -37.14 -0.24 -35.31
C ASN A 18 -38.36 -1.17 -35.29
N SER A 19 -39.38 -0.80 -36.07
CA SER A 19 -40.45 -1.66 -36.60
C SER A 19 -39.98 -2.19 -37.96
N GLY A 20 -40.23 -3.39 -38.45
CA GLY A 20 -41.03 -4.56 -38.11
C GLY A 20 -41.06 -5.43 -39.37
N LEU A 21 -41.29 -6.74 -39.26
CA LEU A 21 -41.72 -7.58 -40.38
C LEU A 21 -42.53 -8.75 -39.85
N LEU A 22 -43.78 -8.82 -40.33
CA LEU A 22 -44.82 -9.77 -39.99
C LEU A 22 -44.54 -11.17 -40.58
N GLY A 23 -44.93 -12.20 -39.84
CA GLY A 23 -45.25 -13.52 -40.37
C GLY A 23 -46.47 -14.08 -39.62
N VAL A 24 -47.62 -14.11 -40.28
CA VAL A 24 -48.91 -14.60 -39.74
C VAL A 24 -49.15 -16.02 -40.25
N ILE A 25 -49.53 -16.91 -39.33
CA ILE A 25 -49.92 -18.32 -39.53
C ILE A 25 -51.47 -18.41 -39.56
N PRO A 26 -52.11 -19.17 -40.48
CA PRO A 26 -53.47 -19.69 -40.30
C PRO A 26 -53.41 -21.15 -39.79
N PRO A 27 -54.45 -21.78 -39.21
CA PRO A 27 -55.84 -21.77 -39.69
C PRO A 27 -56.94 -21.88 -38.60
N ALA A 28 -58.21 -21.93 -39.04
CA ALA A 28 -59.36 -22.33 -38.23
C ALA A 28 -60.05 -23.58 -38.82
N ILE A 29 -60.61 -24.40 -37.91
CA ILE A 29 -61.85 -25.21 -37.99
C ILE A 29 -61.70 -26.71 -37.68
N SER A 30 -62.45 -27.10 -36.63
CA SER A 30 -63.00 -28.43 -36.24
C SER A 30 -61.99 -29.49 -35.79
N GLY A 31 -62.19 -30.30 -34.75
CA GLY A 31 -63.30 -30.56 -33.86
C GLY A 31 -63.04 -31.93 -33.19
N ARG A 32 -63.50 -32.10 -31.94
CA ARG A 32 -63.45 -33.32 -31.08
C ARG A 32 -62.10 -33.68 -30.44
N SER A 33 -62.02 -33.59 -29.11
CA SER A 33 -62.36 -34.71 -28.22
C SER A 33 -61.69 -34.58 -26.84
N ARG A 34 -62.54 -34.64 -25.81
CA ARG A 34 -62.31 -35.15 -24.44
C ARG A 34 -61.32 -34.45 -23.50
N LYS A 35 -61.95 -33.84 -22.49
CA LYS A 35 -61.44 -33.55 -21.14
C LYS A 35 -60.59 -34.69 -20.58
N GLN A 36 -59.38 -34.37 -20.09
CA GLN A 36 -58.87 -34.93 -18.84
C GLN A 36 -58.08 -33.86 -18.07
N SER A 37 -58.46 -33.72 -16.80
CA SER A 37 -57.86 -32.86 -15.79
C SER A 37 -56.46 -33.36 -15.42
N ALA A 38 -55.47 -32.49 -15.47
CA ALA A 38 -54.17 -32.72 -14.85
C ALA A 38 -53.79 -31.48 -14.02
N SER A 39 -53.62 -31.73 -12.73
CA SER A 39 -53.17 -30.82 -11.68
C SER A 39 -51.93 -30.00 -12.10
N LEU A 40 -52.08 -28.68 -12.19
CA LEU A 40 -50.97 -27.73 -12.22
C LEU A 40 -50.39 -27.60 -10.80
N ARG A 41 -49.39 -28.42 -10.47
CA ARG A 41 -48.47 -28.09 -9.36
C ARG A 41 -47.60 -26.94 -9.81
N LEU A 42 -47.88 -25.76 -9.28
CA LEU A 42 -47.01 -24.59 -9.38
C LEU A 42 -45.73 -24.89 -8.60
N CYS A 43 -44.71 -25.39 -9.28
CA CYS A 43 -43.37 -25.55 -8.71
C CYS A 43 -42.77 -24.14 -8.59
N LEU A 44 -42.99 -23.51 -7.45
CA LEU A 44 -42.23 -22.34 -7.01
C LEU A 44 -40.77 -22.81 -6.84
N GLU A 45 -39.98 -22.70 -7.92
CA GLU A 45 -38.54 -22.78 -7.86
C GLU A 45 -38.05 -21.67 -6.93
N LYS A 46 -37.89 -22.02 -5.66
CA LYS A 46 -37.05 -21.27 -4.73
C LYS A 46 -35.67 -21.24 -5.37
N ARG A 47 -35.31 -20.09 -5.96
CA ARG A 47 -33.92 -19.75 -6.20
C ARG A 47 -33.26 -19.71 -4.83
N CYS A 48 -32.74 -20.86 -4.39
CA CYS A 48 -31.81 -20.94 -3.30
C CYS A 48 -30.56 -20.19 -3.76
N PHE A 49 -30.48 -18.90 -3.42
CA PHE A 49 -29.19 -18.23 -3.31
C PHE A 49 -28.37 -19.10 -2.38
N HIS A 50 -27.39 -19.82 -2.93
CA HIS A 50 -26.39 -20.47 -2.13
C HIS A 50 -25.74 -19.36 -1.31
N THR A 51 -26.01 -19.33 -0.01
CA THR A 51 -25.13 -18.68 0.94
C THR A 51 -23.81 -19.42 0.84
N THR A 52 -22.90 -18.94 0.00
CA THR A 52 -21.51 -19.27 0.16
C THR A 52 -21.21 -19.04 1.64
N SER A 53 -20.68 -20.05 2.32
CA SER A 53 -19.99 -19.85 3.59
C SER A 53 -19.12 -18.60 3.44
N ARG A 54 -19.04 -17.75 4.47
CA ARG A 54 -18.16 -16.57 4.49
C ARG A 54 -16.72 -17.05 4.27
N LEU A 55 -16.30 -17.23 3.02
CA LEU A 55 -15.09 -17.97 2.69
C LEU A 55 -13.83 -17.22 3.14
N ASN A 56 -13.94 -15.91 3.43
CA ASN A 56 -12.82 -15.05 3.77
C ASN A 56 -13.17 -14.07 4.90
N ALA A 57 -13.79 -14.55 5.99
CA ALA A 57 -13.84 -13.73 7.20
C ALA A 57 -12.40 -13.63 7.79
N PRO A 58 -11.93 -12.44 8.17
CA PRO A 58 -10.60 -12.30 8.77
C PRO A 58 -10.53 -13.09 10.08
N HIS A 59 -9.38 -13.71 10.34
CA HIS A 59 -9.12 -14.34 11.62
C HIS A 59 -8.70 -13.27 12.64
N PHE A 60 -9.52 -13.02 13.65
CA PHE A 60 -9.16 -12.14 14.77
C PHE A 60 -8.29 -12.91 15.76
N CYS A 61 -7.00 -12.58 15.83
CA CYS A 61 -6.07 -13.27 16.72
C CYS A 61 -6.06 -12.61 18.11
N SER A 62 -5.80 -13.43 19.13
CA SER A 62 -5.78 -13.02 20.54
C SER A 62 -4.51 -12.28 20.94
N SER A 63 -3.41 -12.50 20.20
CA SER A 63 -2.11 -11.87 20.44
C SER A 63 -1.33 -11.65 19.14
N ALA A 64 -0.37 -10.72 19.17
CA ALA A 64 0.50 -10.47 18.03
C ALA A 64 1.40 -11.68 17.71
N VAL A 65 1.88 -12.41 18.73
CA VAL A 65 2.68 -13.64 18.57
C VAL A 65 1.90 -14.71 17.81
N GLU A 66 0.63 -14.95 18.19
CA GLU A 66 -0.25 -15.89 17.49
C GLU A 66 -0.39 -15.51 16.00
N ALA A 67 -0.53 -14.21 15.72
CA ALA A 67 -0.73 -13.71 14.37
C ALA A 67 0.47 -13.92 13.45
N VAL A 68 1.70 -13.97 13.99
CA VAL A 68 2.95 -14.09 13.20
C VAL A 68 3.67 -15.45 13.37
N ARG A 69 3.12 -16.37 14.17
CA ARG A 69 3.80 -17.62 14.59
C ARG A 69 4.25 -18.54 13.45
N ASP A 70 3.58 -18.47 12.29
CA ASP A 70 3.80 -19.34 11.14
C ASP A 70 4.63 -18.66 10.04
N ILE A 71 5.22 -17.49 10.32
CA ILE A 71 6.20 -16.86 9.44
C ILE A 71 7.49 -17.69 9.50
N PRO A 72 7.88 -18.38 8.41
CA PRO A 72 9.08 -19.20 8.40
C PRO A 72 10.34 -18.34 8.26
N ASP A 73 11.50 -18.97 8.47
CA ASP A 73 12.78 -18.41 8.04
C ASP A 73 12.78 -18.11 6.53
N GLU A 74 13.58 -17.13 6.13
CA GLU A 74 13.75 -16.64 4.76
C GLU A 74 12.47 -16.08 4.11
N ALA A 75 11.39 -15.88 4.87
CA ALA A 75 10.15 -15.29 4.38
C ALA A 75 10.36 -13.86 3.83
N LYS A 76 9.59 -13.52 2.80
CA LYS A 76 9.51 -12.17 2.27
C LYS A 76 8.36 -11.40 2.92
N LEU A 77 8.69 -10.35 3.65
CA LEU A 77 7.73 -9.54 4.41
C LEU A 77 7.55 -8.18 3.75
N LEU A 78 6.29 -7.77 3.54
CA LEU A 78 5.94 -6.38 3.26
C LEU A 78 5.61 -5.71 4.59
N VAL A 79 6.32 -4.65 4.96
CA VAL A 79 6.11 -3.98 6.26
C VAL A 79 5.75 -2.53 6.02
N GLY A 80 4.54 -2.17 6.43
CA GLY A 80 4.00 -0.82 6.24
C GLY A 80 4.67 0.24 7.12
N GLY A 81 4.47 1.51 6.77
CA GLY A 81 5.00 2.66 7.48
C GLY A 81 5.76 3.65 6.60
N PHE A 82 6.08 4.80 7.17
CA PHE A 82 6.95 5.84 6.60
C PHE A 82 7.71 6.51 7.74
N GLY A 83 9.04 6.35 7.80
CA GLY A 83 9.79 6.60 9.04
C GLY A 83 9.17 5.80 10.19
N LEU A 84 8.82 6.48 11.29
CA LEU A 84 8.08 5.89 12.41
C LEU A 84 6.55 6.04 12.32
N CYS A 85 6.03 6.65 11.25
CA CYS A 85 4.59 6.93 11.12
C CYS A 85 3.84 5.75 10.51
N GLY A 86 2.96 5.12 11.30
CA GLY A 86 2.13 4.01 10.85
C GLY A 86 2.91 2.72 10.67
N ILE A 87 3.91 2.45 11.52
CA ILE A 87 4.60 1.17 11.56
C ILE A 87 3.80 0.15 12.38
N PRO A 88 3.87 -1.15 12.07
CA PRO A 88 3.19 -2.20 12.82
C PRO A 88 4.00 -2.63 14.06
N GLU A 89 3.98 -1.80 15.11
CA GLU A 89 4.83 -1.93 16.30
C GLU A 89 4.68 -3.29 17.01
N SER A 90 3.43 -3.70 17.27
CA SER A 90 3.16 -4.94 18.02
C SER A 90 3.56 -6.18 17.22
N LEU A 91 3.31 -6.18 15.91
CA LEU A 91 3.73 -7.27 15.03
C LEU A 91 5.25 -7.36 14.89
N ILE A 92 5.95 -6.23 14.85
CA ILE A 92 7.43 -6.21 14.84
C ILE A 92 7.98 -6.75 16.16
N THR A 93 7.40 -6.36 17.30
CA THR A 93 7.80 -6.92 18.60
C THR A 93 7.55 -8.42 18.66
N ALA A 94 6.42 -8.90 18.15
CA ALA A 94 6.13 -10.34 18.10
C ALA A 94 7.15 -11.13 17.25
N LEU A 95 7.67 -10.54 16.17
CA LEU A 95 8.75 -11.14 15.39
C LEU A 95 10.08 -11.26 16.16
N LEU A 96 10.36 -10.37 17.12
CA LEU A 96 11.52 -10.49 18.01
C LEU A 96 11.39 -11.71 18.94
N GLU A 97 10.16 -12.10 19.25
CA GLU A 97 9.87 -13.26 20.11
C GLU A 97 9.88 -14.56 19.32
N THR A 98 9.26 -14.61 18.14
CA THR A 98 9.22 -15.81 17.28
C THR A 98 10.53 -16.06 16.53
N LYS A 99 11.36 -15.01 16.40
CA LYS A 99 12.75 -15.04 15.90
C LYS A 99 12.97 -15.70 14.52
N PRO A 100 12.10 -15.53 13.50
CA PRO A 100 12.45 -15.99 12.17
C PRO A 100 13.71 -15.26 11.68
N LYS A 101 14.56 -15.98 10.98
CA LYS A 101 15.85 -15.52 10.47
C LYS A 101 15.83 -15.45 8.95
N GLY A 102 16.79 -14.74 8.36
CA GLY A 102 16.95 -14.72 6.92
C GLY A 102 15.93 -13.86 6.16
N LEU A 103 15.16 -13.03 6.86
CA LEU A 103 14.01 -12.35 6.27
C LEU A 103 14.42 -11.41 5.13
N THR A 104 13.62 -11.40 4.06
CA THR A 104 13.65 -10.33 3.06
C THR A 104 12.53 -9.35 3.38
N VAL A 105 12.89 -8.15 3.82
CA VAL A 105 11.93 -7.13 4.24
C VAL A 105 11.83 -6.04 3.19
N VAL A 106 10.61 -5.81 2.71
CA VAL A 106 10.24 -4.73 1.81
C VAL A 106 9.56 -3.65 2.63
N SER A 107 10.22 -2.51 2.79
CA SER A 107 9.72 -1.38 3.59
C SER A 107 10.32 -0.09 3.07
N ASN A 108 9.59 1.02 3.17
CA ASN A 108 10.10 2.33 2.75
C ASN A 108 11.41 2.71 3.47
N ASN A 109 11.45 2.43 4.78
CA ASN A 109 12.56 2.70 5.69
C ASN A 109 12.75 1.54 6.66
N ALA A 110 13.87 1.54 7.39
CA ALA A 110 14.16 0.58 8.44
C ALA A 110 13.81 1.07 9.86
N GLY A 111 13.10 2.18 10.02
CA GLY A 111 12.90 2.81 11.34
C GLY A 111 14.20 3.42 11.87
N VAL A 112 14.39 3.40 13.20
CA VAL A 112 15.59 3.89 13.89
C VAL A 112 16.22 2.74 14.70
N ASP A 113 17.44 2.91 15.21
CA ASP A 113 18.22 1.84 15.85
C ASP A 113 17.45 1.04 16.92
N ASP A 114 16.63 1.72 17.73
CA ASP A 114 15.89 1.16 18.86
C ASP A 114 14.37 1.04 18.62
N TYR A 115 13.88 1.24 17.40
CA TYR A 115 12.44 1.26 17.15
C TYR A 115 12.03 0.90 15.71
N GLY A 116 10.91 0.18 15.58
CA GLY A 116 10.46 -0.36 14.30
C GLY A 116 11.40 -1.45 13.78
N LEU A 117 11.65 -1.47 12.47
CA LEU A 117 12.46 -2.52 11.83
C LEU A 117 13.92 -2.55 12.30
N GLY A 118 14.44 -1.47 12.90
CA GLY A 118 15.77 -1.43 13.50
C GLY A 118 15.96 -2.47 14.59
N LEU A 119 14.89 -2.83 15.30
CA LEU A 119 14.91 -3.90 16.29
C LEU A 119 15.25 -5.27 15.66
N LEU A 120 14.67 -5.57 14.49
CA LEU A 120 14.94 -6.83 13.77
C LEU A 120 16.37 -6.86 13.20
N LEU A 121 16.89 -5.69 12.81
CA LEU A 121 18.28 -5.54 12.36
C LEU A 121 19.25 -5.78 13.53
N GLY A 122 18.99 -5.19 14.70
CA GLY A 122 19.80 -5.41 15.91
C GLY A 122 19.85 -6.89 16.32
N GLN A 123 18.77 -7.64 16.10
CA GLN A 123 18.71 -9.10 16.34
C GLN A 123 19.18 -9.96 15.15
N ARG A 124 19.70 -9.35 14.08
CA ARG A 124 20.19 -10.02 12.86
C ARG A 124 19.15 -11.00 12.29
N GLN A 125 17.88 -10.59 12.28
CA GLN A 125 16.78 -11.39 11.71
C GLN A 125 16.59 -11.13 10.22
N VAL A 126 17.04 -9.98 9.73
CA VAL A 126 16.89 -9.55 8.35
C VAL A 126 18.16 -9.85 7.56
N LYS A 127 18.01 -10.54 6.43
CA LYS A 127 19.07 -10.80 5.45
C LYS A 127 19.10 -9.75 4.36
N ARG A 128 17.91 -9.31 3.90
CA ARG A 128 17.76 -8.37 2.80
C ARG A 128 16.72 -7.30 3.11
N MET A 129 17.05 -6.05 2.81
CA MET A 129 16.13 -4.91 2.81
C MET A 129 15.89 -4.43 1.38
N ILE A 130 14.64 -4.26 0.99
CA ILE A 130 14.25 -3.55 -0.24
C ILE A 130 13.57 -2.25 0.20
N SER A 131 14.30 -1.13 0.06
CA SER A 131 13.92 0.14 0.67
C SER A 131 14.27 1.33 -0.21
N SER A 132 13.58 2.45 -0.02
CA SER A 132 13.90 3.67 -0.76
C SER A 132 14.87 4.59 -0.05
N TYR A 133 14.91 4.52 1.27
CA TYR A 133 15.79 5.34 2.07
C TYR A 133 16.13 4.64 3.39
N VAL A 134 17.43 4.53 3.64
CA VAL A 134 17.99 3.84 4.81
C VAL A 134 17.65 4.55 6.12
N GLY A 135 17.62 5.89 6.13
CA GLY A 135 17.24 6.68 7.30
C GLY A 135 18.39 6.98 8.26
N GLU A 136 18.00 7.44 9.46
CA GLU A 136 18.85 7.67 10.64
C GLU A 136 18.96 6.36 11.46
N ASN A 137 19.57 5.33 10.89
CA ASN A 137 19.80 4.04 11.56
C ASN A 137 21.26 3.62 11.36
N ALA A 138 22.08 3.82 12.38
CA ALA A 138 23.52 3.58 12.31
C ALA A 138 23.83 2.08 12.21
N GLU A 139 23.05 1.22 12.87
CA GLU A 139 23.23 -0.22 12.78
C GLU A 139 22.90 -0.77 11.38
N PHE A 140 21.89 -0.20 10.70
CA PHE A 140 21.63 -0.52 9.30
C PHE A 140 22.84 -0.19 8.44
N GLU A 141 23.35 1.04 8.52
CA GLU A 141 24.49 1.48 7.71
C GLU A 141 25.72 0.60 7.99
N ARG A 142 26.00 0.32 9.27
CA ARG A 142 27.08 -0.57 9.70
C ARG A 142 26.94 -1.97 9.10
N GLN A 143 25.76 -2.60 9.19
CA GLN A 143 25.54 -3.95 8.65
C GLN A 143 25.65 -3.99 7.12
N TYR A 144 25.16 -2.95 6.44
CA TYR A 144 25.25 -2.87 4.99
C TYR A 144 26.72 -2.72 4.53
N LEU A 145 27.45 -1.76 5.09
CA LEU A 145 28.85 -1.48 4.71
C LEU A 145 29.82 -2.60 5.13
N SER A 146 29.49 -3.38 6.17
CA SER A 146 30.26 -4.56 6.57
C SER A 146 29.93 -5.83 5.79
N GLY A 147 28.92 -5.80 4.91
CA GLY A 147 28.48 -6.95 4.12
C GLY A 147 27.59 -7.95 4.86
N GLU A 148 27.12 -7.61 6.07
CA GLU A 148 26.21 -8.43 6.87
C GLU A 148 24.76 -8.37 6.34
N LEU A 149 24.36 -7.25 5.72
CA LEU A 149 23.01 -6.99 5.22
C LEU A 149 23.01 -6.73 3.70
N GLU A 150 22.03 -7.31 2.99
CA GLU A 150 21.75 -6.99 1.60
C GLU A 150 20.76 -5.83 1.49
N VAL A 151 21.02 -4.84 0.64
CA VAL A 151 20.17 -3.64 0.49
C VAL A 151 19.90 -3.36 -0.99
N GLU A 152 18.65 -3.50 -1.41
CA GLU A 152 18.19 -3.04 -2.72
C GLU A 152 17.55 -1.66 -2.59
N LEU A 153 18.32 -0.61 -2.92
CA LEU A 153 17.81 0.76 -2.96
C LEU A 153 16.87 0.95 -4.15
N THR A 154 15.57 1.08 -3.87
CA THR A 154 14.51 1.24 -4.87
C THR A 154 13.87 2.62 -4.77
N PRO A 155 13.79 3.42 -5.84
CA PRO A 155 13.12 4.72 -5.80
C PRO A 155 11.73 4.62 -5.19
N GLN A 156 11.39 5.50 -4.24
CA GLN A 156 10.17 5.37 -3.41
C GLN A 156 8.88 5.20 -4.22
N GLY A 157 8.71 5.98 -5.29
CA GLY A 157 7.54 5.87 -6.16
C GLY A 157 7.49 4.53 -6.90
N THR A 158 8.64 4.06 -7.38
CA THR A 158 8.80 2.74 -7.99
C THR A 158 8.49 1.63 -6.98
N LEU A 159 8.98 1.72 -5.74
CA LEU A 159 8.69 0.74 -4.69
C LEU A 159 7.18 0.62 -4.44
N ALA A 160 6.49 1.76 -4.30
CA ALA A 160 5.04 1.78 -4.11
C ALA A 160 4.29 1.15 -5.29
N GLU A 161 4.68 1.47 -6.52
CA GLU A 161 4.02 0.94 -7.71
C GLU A 161 4.35 -0.54 -7.98
N ARG A 162 5.58 -1.01 -7.69
CA ARG A 162 5.94 -2.45 -7.73
C ARG A 162 5.06 -3.27 -6.79
N ILE A 163 4.82 -2.78 -5.58
CA ILE A 163 3.91 -3.42 -4.61
C ILE A 163 2.47 -3.40 -5.14
N ARG A 164 1.99 -2.23 -5.61
CA ARG A 164 0.63 -2.10 -6.15
C ARG A 164 0.40 -3.02 -7.35
N ALA A 165 1.38 -3.12 -8.25
CA ALA A 165 1.35 -3.99 -9.41
C ALA A 165 1.24 -5.46 -8.99
N GLY A 166 2.01 -5.88 -7.99
CA GLY A 166 1.95 -7.24 -7.43
C GLY A 166 0.56 -7.60 -6.90
N GLY A 167 -0.04 -6.71 -6.11
CA GLY A 167 -1.41 -6.90 -5.60
C GLY A 167 -2.53 -6.79 -6.65
N ALA A 168 -2.21 -6.30 -7.85
CA ALA A 168 -3.15 -6.15 -8.96
C ALA A 168 -2.95 -7.19 -10.06
N GLY A 169 -2.03 -8.14 -9.89
CA GLY A 169 -1.73 -9.16 -10.92
C GLY A 169 -1.02 -8.60 -12.16
N ILE A 170 -0.32 -7.47 -12.03
CA ILE A 170 0.48 -6.86 -13.11
C ILE A 170 1.94 -7.25 -12.86
N PRO A 171 2.57 -8.11 -13.70
CA PRO A 171 3.90 -8.65 -13.41
C PRO A 171 5.02 -7.62 -13.59
N ALA A 172 4.84 -6.63 -14.48
CA ALA A 172 5.80 -5.57 -14.71
C ALA A 172 5.12 -4.31 -15.28
N PHE A 173 5.76 -3.15 -15.12
CA PHE A 173 5.31 -1.86 -15.68
C PHE A 173 6.51 -0.98 -16.06
N PHE A 174 6.28 0.06 -16.85
CA PHE A 174 7.31 1.02 -17.26
C PHE A 174 7.20 2.34 -16.50
N THR A 175 8.32 2.87 -16.01
CA THR A 175 8.41 4.18 -15.31
C THR A 175 9.58 5.01 -15.83
N PRO A 176 9.47 6.34 -15.92
CA PRO A 176 10.63 7.18 -16.29
C PRO A 176 11.58 7.39 -15.10
N THR A 177 11.17 7.01 -13.89
CA THR A 177 11.97 7.14 -12.68
C THR A 177 13.24 6.30 -12.80
N ALA A 178 14.38 6.94 -12.53
CA ALA A 178 15.71 6.31 -12.50
C ALA A 178 16.27 5.84 -13.87
N TYR A 179 15.66 6.25 -14.97
CA TYR A 179 16.32 6.19 -16.29
C TYR A 179 17.62 7.01 -16.29
N GLY A 180 18.71 6.46 -16.85
CA GLY A 180 20.04 7.06 -16.88
C GLY A 180 20.76 7.10 -15.53
N THR A 181 20.39 6.19 -14.62
CA THR A 181 21.02 6.07 -13.29
C THR A 181 21.48 4.63 -13.04
N LEU A 182 22.20 4.40 -11.95
CA LEU A 182 22.64 3.06 -11.52
C LEU A 182 21.49 2.05 -11.35
N VAL A 183 20.26 2.51 -11.11
CA VAL A 183 19.09 1.61 -11.06
C VAL A 183 18.82 1.00 -12.43
N GLN A 184 18.90 1.81 -13.50
CA GLN A 184 18.74 1.32 -14.87
C GLN A 184 19.98 0.57 -15.35
N GLU A 185 21.15 1.18 -15.21
CA GLU A 185 22.41 0.67 -15.75
C GLU A 185 22.83 -0.64 -15.06
N GLY A 186 22.37 -0.83 -13.82
CA GLY A 186 22.85 -1.90 -12.95
C GLY A 186 24.15 -1.51 -12.25
N GLY A 187 24.71 -2.45 -11.49
CA GLY A 187 25.96 -2.22 -10.76
C GLY A 187 25.79 -1.54 -9.40
N ALA A 188 24.60 -1.05 -9.06
CA ALA A 188 24.30 -0.56 -7.71
C ALA A 188 24.62 -1.66 -6.68
N PRO A 189 25.46 -1.41 -5.66
CA PRO A 189 25.80 -2.43 -4.68
C PRO A 189 24.54 -2.88 -3.93
N ILE A 190 24.27 -4.18 -3.95
CA ILE A 190 23.26 -4.81 -3.09
C ILE A 190 23.93 -5.36 -1.84
N LYS A 191 25.16 -5.87 -1.96
CA LYS A 191 25.92 -6.39 -0.84
C LYS A 191 27.39 -6.07 -1.01
N TYR A 192 28.03 -5.63 0.06
CA TYR A 192 29.48 -5.49 0.12
C TYR A 192 30.13 -6.78 0.63
N GLY A 193 31.39 -7.00 0.25
CA GLY A 193 32.28 -7.99 0.86
C GLY A 193 33.08 -7.38 2.02
N SER A 194 33.88 -8.22 2.68
CA SER A 194 34.60 -7.82 3.89
C SER A 194 35.73 -6.81 3.66
N LYS A 195 36.13 -6.57 2.40
CA LYS A 195 37.14 -5.57 2.01
C LYS A 195 36.52 -4.38 1.29
N GLY A 196 35.19 -4.24 1.33
CA GLY A 196 34.46 -3.14 0.69
C GLY A 196 34.22 -3.32 -0.81
N GLU A 197 34.58 -4.47 -1.37
CA GLU A 197 34.22 -4.85 -2.74
C GLU A 197 32.72 -5.11 -2.88
N VAL A 198 32.17 -4.94 -4.08
CA VAL A 198 30.76 -5.27 -4.34
C VAL A 198 30.63 -6.78 -4.52
N ALA A 199 30.07 -7.47 -3.52
CA ALA A 199 29.84 -8.91 -3.55
C ALA A 199 28.59 -9.29 -4.35
N ILE A 200 27.55 -8.46 -4.29
CA ILE A 200 26.32 -8.61 -5.09
C ILE A 200 26.01 -7.26 -5.72
N ALA A 201 25.99 -7.20 -7.04
CA ALA A 201 25.59 -6.04 -7.81
C ALA A 201 24.14 -6.16 -8.27
N GLY A 202 23.41 -5.04 -8.30
CA GLY A 202 22.07 -4.97 -8.85
C GLY A 202 22.06 -5.16 -10.36
N ALA A 203 21.08 -5.92 -10.86
CA ALA A 203 20.87 -6.10 -12.28
C ALA A 203 20.36 -4.81 -12.93
N GLY A 204 20.74 -4.56 -14.19
CA GLY A 204 20.17 -3.48 -14.98
C GLY A 204 18.69 -3.70 -15.29
N ARG A 205 18.00 -2.64 -15.70
CA ARG A 205 16.58 -2.67 -16.11
C ARG A 205 16.45 -2.52 -17.62
N GLU A 206 15.54 -3.28 -18.23
CA GLU A 206 15.15 -3.06 -19.63
C GLU A 206 14.66 -1.62 -19.80
N SER A 207 15.08 -0.96 -20.87
CA SER A 207 14.56 0.36 -21.23
C SER A 207 13.78 0.32 -22.54
N ARG A 208 12.76 1.18 -22.63
CA ARG A 208 11.95 1.35 -23.84
C ARG A 208 11.49 2.79 -23.98
N MET A 209 11.43 3.26 -25.23
CA MET A 209 10.93 4.59 -25.54
C MET A 209 9.44 4.55 -25.85
N PHE A 210 8.68 5.42 -25.20
CA PHE A 210 7.25 5.65 -25.47
C PHE A 210 7.05 7.15 -25.69
N ASN A 211 6.45 7.53 -26.82
CA ASN A 211 6.11 8.92 -27.16
C ASN A 211 7.32 9.89 -27.02
N GLY A 212 8.50 9.47 -27.46
CA GLY A 212 9.73 10.29 -27.41
C GLY A 212 10.38 10.40 -26.02
N ARG A 213 9.92 9.66 -25.02
CA ARG A 213 10.53 9.62 -23.68
C ARG A 213 10.96 8.21 -23.31
N ASN A 214 12.12 8.09 -22.66
CA ASN A 214 12.63 6.80 -22.18
C ASN A 214 12.05 6.42 -20.82
N TYR A 215 11.79 5.12 -20.67
CA TYR A 215 11.29 4.48 -19.47
C TYR A 215 12.09 3.22 -19.18
N ILE A 216 12.06 2.76 -17.93
CA ILE A 216 12.63 1.51 -17.48
C ILE A 216 11.54 0.56 -17.02
N MET A 217 11.69 -0.74 -17.30
CA MET A 217 10.79 -1.78 -16.84
C MET A 217 11.12 -2.13 -15.40
N GLU A 218 10.09 -2.18 -14.55
CA GLU A 218 10.19 -2.62 -13.16
C GLU A 218 9.21 -3.76 -12.90
N GLU A 219 9.69 -4.79 -12.22
CA GLU A 219 8.91 -5.97 -11.88
C GLU A 219 8.16 -5.79 -10.58
N ALA A 220 6.96 -6.37 -10.53
CA ALA A 220 6.13 -6.34 -9.35
C ALA A 220 6.80 -6.99 -8.13
N ILE A 221 6.45 -6.47 -6.95
CA ILE A 221 6.83 -7.06 -5.67
C ILE A 221 5.57 -7.64 -5.03
N THR A 222 5.65 -8.91 -4.65
CA THR A 222 4.73 -9.55 -3.71
C THR A 222 5.51 -10.06 -2.49
N GLY A 223 4.81 -10.28 -1.38
CA GLY A 223 5.36 -10.90 -0.17
C GLY A 223 4.66 -12.20 0.21
N ASP A 224 5.30 -13.01 1.03
CA ASP A 224 4.65 -14.15 1.69
C ASP A 224 3.67 -13.64 2.74
N PHE A 225 4.11 -12.61 3.50
CA PHE A 225 3.30 -11.94 4.50
C PHE A 225 3.38 -10.42 4.36
N ALA A 226 2.31 -9.73 4.75
CA ALA A 226 2.28 -8.29 4.94
C ALA A 226 1.92 -7.94 6.38
N LEU A 227 2.74 -7.10 7.02
CA LEU A 227 2.51 -6.56 8.37
C LEU A 227 2.06 -5.11 8.23
N ILE A 228 0.83 -4.84 8.65
CA ILE A 228 0.12 -3.60 8.35
C ILE A 228 -0.34 -2.94 9.64
N LYS A 229 -0.17 -1.62 9.73
CA LYS A 229 -0.78 -0.77 10.76
C LYS A 229 -1.99 -0.02 10.21
N ALA A 230 -3.17 -0.27 10.77
CA ALA A 230 -4.37 0.51 10.51
C ALA A 230 -4.86 1.24 11.77
N TRP A 231 -5.80 2.18 11.59
CA TRP A 231 -6.40 2.89 12.72
C TRP A 231 -7.55 2.06 13.31
N LYS A 232 -8.53 1.70 12.47
CA LYS A 232 -9.65 0.84 12.87
C LYS A 232 -9.85 -0.29 11.89
N ALA A 233 -10.38 -1.39 12.39
CA ALA A 233 -11.03 -2.44 11.61
C ALA A 233 -12.48 -2.59 12.07
N ASP A 234 -13.42 -2.89 11.17
CA ASP A 234 -14.71 -3.44 11.59
C ASP A 234 -14.62 -4.96 11.79
N LYS A 235 -15.67 -5.56 12.35
CA LYS A 235 -15.75 -7.02 12.57
C LYS A 235 -15.82 -7.85 11.28
N ASP A 236 -16.06 -7.24 10.12
CA ASP A 236 -15.96 -7.93 8.83
C ASP A 236 -14.53 -7.85 8.26
N GLY A 237 -13.68 -6.94 8.75
CA GLY A 237 -12.26 -6.80 8.43
C GLY A 237 -11.89 -5.59 7.59
N ASN A 238 -12.83 -4.69 7.33
CA ASN A 238 -12.58 -3.49 6.54
C ASN A 238 -11.70 -2.52 7.34
N LEU A 239 -10.66 -1.98 6.70
CA LEU A 239 -9.70 -1.11 7.39
C LEU A 239 -9.87 0.35 7.00
N ILE A 240 -9.68 1.22 7.99
CA ILE A 240 -9.43 2.64 7.81
C ILE A 240 -8.11 3.06 8.44
N PHE A 241 -7.50 4.10 7.87
CA PHE A 241 -6.19 4.63 8.23
C PHE A 241 -6.37 6.09 8.65
N ARG A 242 -5.52 6.55 9.56
CA ARG A 242 -5.61 7.91 10.10
C ARG A 242 -4.49 8.78 9.56
N LYS A 243 -4.84 9.87 8.87
CA LYS A 243 -3.91 10.88 8.35
C LYS A 243 -2.81 10.24 7.47
N THR A 244 -1.56 10.63 7.66
CA THR A 244 -0.39 10.20 6.88
C THR A 244 0.11 8.79 7.21
N ALA A 245 -0.42 8.14 8.26
CA ALA A 245 -0.08 6.76 8.63
C ALA A 245 -0.59 5.72 7.60
N ARG A 246 -1.39 6.15 6.60
CA ARG A 246 -1.86 5.29 5.50
C ARG A 246 -0.73 4.80 4.58
N ASN A 247 0.21 5.69 4.27
CA ASN A 247 1.41 5.49 3.44
C ASN A 247 1.51 4.15 2.66
N PHE A 248 2.52 3.33 2.95
CA PHE A 248 2.75 2.03 2.33
C PHE A 248 1.83 0.92 2.87
N ASN A 249 1.19 1.14 4.02
CA ASN A 249 0.22 0.19 4.57
C ASN A 249 -0.88 -0.16 3.54
N ALA A 250 -1.44 0.86 2.87
CA ALA A 250 -2.52 0.63 1.89
C ALA A 250 -2.11 -0.26 0.70
N PRO A 251 -1.04 0.03 -0.08
CA PRO A 251 -0.64 -0.84 -1.17
C PRO A 251 -0.17 -2.22 -0.69
N MET A 252 0.55 -2.30 0.44
CA MET A 252 1.09 -3.58 0.95
C MET A 252 0.01 -4.57 1.40
N CYS A 253 -1.15 -4.09 1.90
CA CYS A 253 -2.28 -4.96 2.22
C CYS A 253 -2.70 -5.90 1.09
N ARG A 254 -2.46 -5.50 -0.16
CA ARG A 254 -2.98 -6.18 -1.36
C ARG A 254 -1.97 -7.11 -2.01
N ALA A 255 -0.71 -7.05 -1.60
CA ALA A 255 0.42 -7.63 -2.33
C ALA A 255 1.09 -8.79 -1.60
N ALA A 256 0.41 -9.41 -0.63
CA ALA A 256 0.94 -10.57 0.08
C ALA A 256 -0.06 -11.72 0.11
N ARG A 257 0.47 -12.94 0.23
CA ARG A 257 -0.35 -14.16 0.40
C ARG A 257 -1.13 -14.13 1.71
N ILE A 258 -0.53 -13.63 2.79
CA ILE A 258 -1.18 -13.47 4.08
C ILE A 258 -0.95 -12.04 4.59
N THR A 259 -2.04 -11.31 4.83
CA THR A 259 -2.02 -9.93 5.32
C THR A 259 -2.48 -9.92 6.78
N ILE A 260 -1.61 -9.41 7.65
CA ILE A 260 -1.80 -9.31 9.08
C ILE A 260 -1.89 -7.82 9.42
N ALA A 261 -3.06 -7.38 9.86
CA ALA A 261 -3.31 -6.00 10.24
C ALA A 261 -3.38 -5.85 11.76
N GLU A 262 -2.52 -5.00 12.31
CA GLU A 262 -2.70 -4.47 13.66
C GLU A 262 -3.51 -3.17 13.64
N VAL A 263 -4.50 -3.08 14.53
CA VAL A 263 -5.43 -1.94 14.60
C VAL A 263 -5.50 -1.37 16.02
N GLU A 264 -5.81 -0.08 16.15
CA GLU A 264 -6.00 0.54 17.47
C GLU A 264 -7.38 0.23 18.04
N GLU A 265 -8.37 0.07 17.16
CA GLU A 265 -9.77 -0.08 17.52
C GLU A 265 -10.46 -1.09 16.59
N ILE A 266 -11.27 -1.97 17.18
CA ILE A 266 -12.20 -2.83 16.46
C ILE A 266 -13.59 -2.27 16.70
N VAL A 267 -14.34 -2.01 15.62
CA VAL A 267 -15.69 -1.43 15.63
C VAL A 267 -16.72 -2.41 15.08
N GLU A 268 -18.01 -2.14 15.27
CA GLU A 268 -19.06 -3.00 14.74
C GLU A 268 -19.19 -2.85 13.22
N VAL A 269 -19.76 -3.87 12.57
CA VAL A 269 -20.09 -3.79 11.14
C VAL A 269 -21.09 -2.66 10.92
N GLY A 270 -20.78 -1.74 10.00
CA GLY A 270 -21.59 -0.55 9.71
C GLY A 270 -21.09 0.74 10.37
N ASP A 271 -20.23 0.66 11.39
CA ASP A 271 -19.61 1.85 12.00
C ASP A 271 -18.62 2.55 11.07
N ILE A 272 -18.08 1.80 10.10
CA ILE A 272 -17.30 2.34 8.98
C ILE A 272 -18.26 2.44 7.78
N PRO A 273 -18.63 3.66 7.34
CA PRO A 273 -19.43 3.81 6.14
C PRO A 273 -18.71 3.18 4.94
N PRO A 274 -19.41 2.47 4.03
CA PRO A 274 -18.78 1.75 2.93
C PRO A 274 -17.86 2.63 2.06
N ASP A 275 -18.26 3.87 1.78
CA ASP A 275 -17.46 4.83 0.98
C ASP A 275 -16.18 5.32 1.67
N TYR A 276 -16.03 5.05 2.98
CA TYR A 276 -14.88 5.44 3.79
C TYR A 276 -13.89 4.30 4.00
N VAL A 277 -14.23 3.08 3.57
CA VAL A 277 -13.32 1.92 3.63
C VAL A 277 -12.11 2.16 2.74
N HIS A 278 -10.90 2.13 3.30
CA HIS A 278 -9.67 2.30 2.51
C HIS A 278 -9.14 0.98 1.96
N VAL A 279 -9.27 -0.10 2.74
CA VAL A 279 -8.92 -1.46 2.35
C VAL A 279 -10.10 -2.36 2.68
N PRO A 280 -10.79 -2.90 1.67
CA PRO A 280 -11.84 -3.88 1.88
C PRO A 280 -11.31 -5.14 2.55
N HIS A 281 -12.16 -5.78 3.37
CA HIS A 281 -11.81 -6.96 4.15
C HIS A 281 -11.24 -8.13 3.34
N ILE A 282 -11.56 -8.23 2.04
CA ILE A 282 -11.05 -9.29 1.16
C ILE A 282 -9.52 -9.36 1.10
N TYR A 283 -8.82 -8.27 1.40
CA TYR A 283 -7.35 -8.22 1.43
C TYR A 283 -6.76 -8.54 2.80
N VAL A 284 -7.57 -8.74 3.83
CA VAL A 284 -7.14 -8.85 5.22
C VAL A 284 -7.43 -10.25 5.74
N HIS A 285 -6.37 -10.95 6.13
CA HIS A 285 -6.46 -12.35 6.50
C HIS A 285 -6.45 -12.53 8.02
N ARG A 286 -5.68 -11.70 8.73
CA ARG A 286 -5.58 -11.71 10.19
C ARG A 286 -5.65 -10.31 10.75
N ILE A 287 -6.34 -10.15 11.87
CA ILE A 287 -6.47 -8.87 12.55
C ILE A 287 -6.10 -9.05 14.02
N ILE A 288 -5.30 -8.13 14.56
CA ILE A 288 -5.05 -8.00 15.99
C ILE A 288 -5.34 -6.58 16.44
N LYS A 289 -5.88 -6.45 17.65
CA LYS A 289 -5.99 -5.15 18.31
C LYS A 289 -4.73 -4.92 19.12
N SER A 290 -4.00 -3.84 18.85
CA SER A 290 -2.82 -3.47 19.62
C SER A 290 -3.22 -3.03 21.04
N GLU A 291 -2.62 -3.63 22.05
CA GLU A 291 -2.87 -3.25 23.46
C GLU A 291 -2.13 -1.98 23.88
N LYS A 292 -0.89 -1.82 23.39
CA LYS A 292 -0.01 -0.70 23.71
C LYS A 292 0.69 -0.23 22.43
N LEU A 293 0.54 1.05 22.12
CA LEU A 293 1.24 1.73 21.03
C LEU A 293 1.90 2.97 21.61
N GLU A 294 3.21 3.08 21.47
CA GLU A 294 3.95 4.24 21.98
C GLU A 294 3.75 5.46 21.07
N LYS A 295 3.54 5.24 19.76
CA LYS A 295 3.31 6.32 18.76
C LYS A 295 4.43 7.36 18.76
N ARG A 296 5.68 6.87 18.78
CA ARG A 296 6.90 7.68 18.85
C ARG A 296 6.98 8.70 17.71
N ILE A 297 7.40 9.91 18.04
CA ILE A 297 7.66 10.99 17.07
C ILE A 297 9.17 11.11 16.89
N GLU A 298 9.66 10.74 15.71
CA GLU A 298 11.08 10.82 15.34
C GLU A 298 11.65 12.24 15.50
N ARG A 299 11.01 13.23 14.87
CA ARG A 299 11.42 14.63 14.93
C ARG A 299 10.29 15.55 15.39
N LYS A 300 10.22 15.77 16.71
CA LYS A 300 9.23 16.68 17.31
C LYS A 300 9.52 18.13 16.94
N THR A 301 8.76 18.67 16.00
CA THR A 301 8.90 20.06 15.54
C THR A 301 7.72 20.88 16.04
N LEU A 302 7.98 21.88 16.89
CA LEU A 302 6.96 22.79 17.43
C LEU A 302 7.19 24.20 16.89
N ARG A 303 6.10 24.92 16.61
CA ARG A 303 6.18 26.36 16.38
C ARG A 303 6.32 27.06 17.73
N VAL A 304 7.39 27.82 17.91
CA VAL A 304 7.52 28.73 19.06
C VAL A 304 6.71 29.99 18.76
N LEU A 305 5.75 30.34 19.62
CA LEU A 305 5.03 31.60 19.56
C LEU A 305 5.92 32.68 20.19
N GLU A 306 5.99 33.87 19.59
CA GLU A 306 7.05 34.86 19.82
C GLU A 306 7.23 35.25 21.30
N SER A 307 8.28 34.73 21.95
CA SER A 307 8.76 35.23 23.24
C SER A 307 10.28 35.13 23.46
N GLU A 308 11.05 34.61 22.48
CA GLU A 308 12.51 34.53 22.60
C GLU A 308 13.19 35.64 21.80
N LYS A 309 14.15 36.33 22.43
CA LYS A 309 15.04 37.31 21.76
C LYS A 309 15.73 36.61 20.58
N LYS A 310 15.31 36.91 19.35
CA LYS A 310 15.93 36.38 18.13
C LYS A 310 17.41 36.79 18.11
N ARG A 311 18.32 35.82 18.23
CA ARG A 311 19.76 36.04 18.04
C ARG A 311 20.01 36.56 16.62
N ALA A 312 21.04 37.40 16.46
CA ALA A 312 21.40 37.90 15.14
C ALA A 312 21.75 36.73 14.19
N PRO A 313 21.26 36.74 12.94
CA PRO A 313 21.46 35.63 12.02
C PRO A 313 22.94 35.49 11.63
N THR A 314 23.43 34.25 11.63
CA THR A 314 24.78 33.90 11.19
C THR A 314 24.96 34.16 9.68
N PRO A 315 26.20 34.29 9.17
CA PRO A 315 26.45 34.44 7.73
C PRO A 315 25.81 33.33 6.87
N ALA A 316 25.84 32.08 7.36
CA ALA A 316 25.20 30.94 6.70
C ALA A 316 23.66 31.07 6.68
N GLN A 317 23.05 31.55 7.76
CA GLN A 317 21.61 31.82 7.81
C GLN A 317 21.21 32.91 6.82
N LYS A 318 21.97 34.02 6.75
CA LYS A 318 21.74 35.09 5.77
C LYS A 318 21.82 34.58 4.32
N MET A 319 22.77 33.69 4.03
CA MET A 319 22.86 33.05 2.72
C MET A 319 21.62 32.21 2.40
N ARG A 320 21.19 31.34 3.34
CA ARG A 320 19.97 30.52 3.19
C ARG A 320 18.73 31.39 3.02
N GLU A 321 18.59 32.46 3.79
CA GLU A 321 17.47 33.40 3.69
C GLU A 321 17.37 34.03 2.30
N ARG A 322 18.49 34.41 1.69
CA ARG A 322 18.50 34.95 0.32
C ARG A 322 18.01 33.92 -0.69
N ILE A 323 18.46 32.66 -0.58
CA ILE A 323 18.00 31.56 -1.43
C ILE A 323 16.50 31.34 -1.25
N ILE A 324 16.02 31.27 0.00
CA ILE A 324 14.60 31.08 0.34
C ILE A 324 13.76 32.21 -0.26
N LYS A 325 14.17 33.47 -0.11
CA LYS A 325 13.44 34.63 -0.66
C LYS A 325 13.36 34.56 -2.19
N ARG A 326 14.44 34.17 -2.87
CA ARG A 326 14.42 34.01 -4.33
C ARG A 326 13.54 32.85 -4.75
N ALA A 327 13.65 31.69 -4.11
CA ALA A 327 12.84 30.52 -4.40
C ALA A 327 11.34 30.79 -4.17
N ALA A 328 11.01 31.59 -3.16
CA ALA A 328 9.63 31.97 -2.86
C ALA A 328 8.95 32.73 -4.01
N LEU A 329 9.71 33.40 -4.89
CA LEU A 329 9.17 34.09 -6.07
C LEU A 329 8.71 33.13 -7.17
N GLU A 330 9.06 31.85 -7.11
CA GLU A 330 8.56 30.85 -8.06
C GLU A 330 7.11 30.43 -7.76
N PHE A 331 6.60 30.71 -6.56
CA PHE A 331 5.23 30.36 -6.18
C PHE A 331 4.21 31.28 -6.83
N LYS A 332 3.15 30.68 -7.35
CA LYS A 332 1.98 31.35 -7.91
C LYS A 332 0.73 30.93 -7.17
N ASP A 333 -0.29 31.79 -7.19
CA ASP A 333 -1.59 31.44 -6.62
C ASP A 333 -2.16 30.18 -7.30
N GLY A 334 -2.74 29.29 -6.51
CA GLY A 334 -3.26 28.00 -6.97
C GLY A 334 -2.20 26.94 -7.35
N MET A 335 -0.90 27.20 -7.17
CA MET A 335 0.16 26.23 -7.49
C MET A 335 0.21 25.08 -6.48
N TYR A 336 0.33 23.84 -6.99
CA TYR A 336 0.70 22.67 -6.20
C TYR A 336 2.22 22.54 -6.15
N GLY A 337 2.82 22.92 -5.03
CA GLY A 337 4.24 22.74 -4.77
C GLY A 337 4.54 21.48 -3.95
N LYS A 338 5.60 20.77 -4.30
CA LYS A 338 6.21 19.75 -3.43
C LYS A 338 7.55 20.28 -2.93
N THR A 339 7.66 20.49 -1.63
CA THR A 339 8.94 20.83 -1.00
C THR A 339 9.63 19.52 -0.61
N THR A 340 10.64 19.13 -1.38
CA THR A 340 11.59 18.05 -1.03
C THR A 340 12.74 18.60 -0.22
#